data_AF-A0A1I5N5F9-F1
#
_entry.id   AF-A0A1I5N5F9-F1
#
_cell.length_a   1.000
_cell.length_b   1.000
_cell.length_c   1.000
_cell.angle_alpha   90.00
_cell.angle_beta   90.00
_cell.angle_gamma   90.00
#
_symmetry.space_group_name_H-M   'P 1'
#
loop_
_entity.id
_entity.type
_entity.pdbx_description
1 polymer ?
#
loop_
_entity_poly.entity_id
_entity_poly.type
_entity_poly.pdbx_seq_one_letter_code
_entity_poly.pdbx_strand_id
1 'polypeptide(L)' 'MTQSKTVQAGRAEDFHVFSRVLFTAACFLFFGMLLPESVPAAKQPEMLIIIVIFTAASVLFHQVGKKARQRSEETG' A
#
# COMPACT_ATOMS: atom_id res chain seq x y z
N MET A 1 25.46 16.59 -10.85
CA MET A 1 23.99 16.59 -10.64
C MET A 1 23.42 15.16 -10.51
N THR A 2 24.12 14.22 -9.86
CA THR A 2 23.76 12.79 -9.87
C THR A 2 23.00 12.35 -8.60
N GLN A 3 23.12 13.10 -7.52
CA GLN A 3 22.53 12.79 -6.20
C GLN A 3 20.99 12.88 -6.15
N SER A 4 20.35 13.74 -6.95
CA SER A 4 18.88 13.90 -6.90
C SER A 4 18.14 12.77 -7.63
N LYS A 5 18.71 12.21 -8.71
CA LYS A 5 18.09 11.12 -9.48
C LYS A 5 18.05 9.80 -8.67
N THR A 6 19.09 9.50 -7.89
CA THR A 6 19.14 8.29 -7.04
C THR A 6 18.18 8.36 -5.85
N VAL A 7 18.05 9.52 -5.21
CA VAL A 7 17.12 9.72 -4.09
C VAL A 7 15.65 9.63 -4.55
N GLN A 8 15.33 10.13 -5.75
CA GLN A 8 13.99 10.01 -6.32
C GLN A 8 13.67 8.56 -6.75
N ALA A 9 14.64 7.84 -7.31
CA ALA A 9 14.48 6.43 -7.66
C ALA A 9 14.24 5.55 -6.41
N GLY A 10 15.01 5.75 -5.33
CA GLY A 10 14.82 5.03 -4.07
C GLY A 10 13.44 5.27 -3.46
N ARG A 11 12.95 6.52 -3.48
CA ARG A 11 11.60 6.85 -2.99
C ARG A 11 10.49 6.18 -3.79
N ALA A 12 10.64 6.07 -5.12
CA ALA A 12 9.65 5.40 -5.96
C ALA A 12 9.57 3.89 -5.69
N GLU A 13 10.72 3.26 -5.44
CA GLU A 13 10.83 1.87 -5.03
C GLU A 13 10.20 1.64 -3.65
N ASP A 14 10.48 2.52 -2.68
CA ASP A 14 9.89 2.45 -1.35
C ASP A 14 8.35 2.50 -1.42
N PHE A 15 7.77 3.44 -2.19
CA PHE A 15 6.31 3.52 -2.34
C PHE A 15 5.70 2.27 -2.95
N HIS A 16 6.41 1.63 -3.88
CA HIS A 16 5.98 0.37 -4.47
C HIS A 16 6.01 -0.78 -3.45
N VAL A 17 7.06 -0.86 -2.63
CA VAL A 17 7.17 -1.85 -1.55
C VAL A 17 6.09 -1.61 -0.48
N PHE A 18 5.88 -0.38 -0.03
CA PHE A 18 4.85 -0.03 0.94
C PHE A 18 3.44 -0.38 0.45
N SER A 19 3.14 -0.10 -0.82
CA SER A 19 1.87 -0.48 -1.43
C SER A 19 1.64 -2.00 -1.36
N ARG A 20 2.64 -2.80 -1.72
CA ARG A 20 2.56 -4.27 -1.66
C ARG A 20 2.38 -4.78 -0.23
N VAL A 21 3.09 -4.20 0.74
CA VAL A 21 2.98 -4.58 2.15
C VAL A 21 1.58 -4.29 2.68
N LEU A 22 1.05 -3.08 2.41
CA LEU A 22 -0.30 -2.70 2.83
C LEU A 22 -1.38 -3.59 2.21
N PHE A 23 -1.24 -3.92 0.92
CA PHE A 23 -2.17 -4.84 0.24
C PHE A 23 -2.11 -6.23 0.85
N THR A 24 -0.91 -6.76 1.07
CA THR A 24 -0.71 -8.07 1.68
C THR A 24 -1.29 -8.13 3.08
N ALA A 25 -1.09 -7.08 3.90
CA ALA A 25 -1.70 -6.97 5.22
C ALA A 25 -3.23 -6.93 5.15
N ALA A 26 -3.81 -6.19 4.21
CA ALA A 26 -5.26 -6.16 3.98
C ALA A 26 -5.81 -7.55 3.63
N CYS A 27 -5.12 -8.31 2.77
CA CYS A 27 -5.48 -9.69 2.45
C CYS A 27 -5.45 -10.59 3.69
N PHE A 28 -4.39 -10.51 4.50
CA PHE A 28 -4.29 -11.30 5.73
C PHE A 28 -5.40 -10.96 6.73
N LEU A 29 -5.73 -9.68 6.90
CA LEU A 29 -6.86 -9.26 7.74
C LEU A 29 -8.19 -9.79 7.21
N PHE A 30 -8.39 -9.75 5.90
CA PHE A 30 -9.60 -10.27 5.26
C PHE A 30 -9.73 -11.79 5.45
N PHE A 31 -8.68 -12.57 5.16
CA PHE A 31 -8.69 -14.01 5.39
C PHE A 31 -8.82 -14.37 6.88
N GLY A 32 -8.16 -13.61 7.76
CA GLY A 32 -8.28 -13.78 9.20
C GLY A 32 -9.70 -13.60 9.71
N MET A 33 -10.46 -12.66 9.12
CA MET A 33 -11.87 -12.43 9.43
C MET A 33 -12.81 -13.56 8.95
N LEU A 34 -12.40 -14.32 7.93
CA LEU A 34 -13.16 -15.48 7.45
C LEU A 34 -12.97 -16.73 8.33
N LEU A 35 -11.97 -16.74 9.20
CA LEU A 35 -11.80 -17.83 10.17
C LEU A 35 -12.94 -17.81 11.19
N PRO A 36 -13.53 -18.96 11.52
CA PRO A 36 -14.51 -19.03 12.60
C PRO A 36 -13.86 -18.66 13.94
N GLU A 37 -14.62 -17.99 14.81
CA GLU A 37 -14.20 -17.58 16.18
C GLU A 37 -13.02 -16.58 16.25
N SER A 38 -12.48 -16.09 15.14
CA SER A 38 -11.35 -15.13 15.16
C SER A 38 -11.79 -13.70 15.45
N VAL A 39 -12.99 -13.30 14.99
CA VAL A 39 -13.51 -11.95 15.14
C VAL A 39 -14.99 -11.99 15.56
N PRO A 40 -15.36 -11.37 16.70
CA PRO A 40 -16.75 -11.23 17.10
C PRO A 40 -17.59 -10.53 16.02
N ALA A 41 -18.81 -11.00 15.75
CA ALA A 41 -19.69 -10.44 14.72
C ALA A 41 -19.90 -8.92 14.87
N ALA A 42 -19.94 -8.41 16.12
CA ALA A 42 -20.06 -6.98 16.42
C ALA A 42 -18.86 -6.13 15.96
N LYS A 43 -17.70 -6.75 15.72
CA LYS A 43 -16.44 -6.10 15.33
C LYS A 43 -16.09 -6.29 13.86
N GLN A 44 -16.84 -7.12 13.14
CA GLN A 44 -16.65 -7.32 11.69
C GLN A 44 -16.78 -6.03 10.87
N PRO A 45 -17.73 -5.10 11.15
CA PRO A 45 -17.81 -3.84 10.41
C PRO A 45 -16.55 -2.97 10.61
N GLU A 46 -16.02 -2.94 11.83
CA GLU A 46 -14.82 -2.18 12.19
C GLU A 46 -13.58 -2.76 11.47
N MET A 47 -13.44 -4.08 11.43
CA MET A 47 -12.41 -4.79 10.66
C MET A 47 -12.50 -4.50 9.16
N LEU A 48 -13.70 -4.52 8.58
CA LEU A 48 -13.90 -4.19 7.16
C LEU A 48 -13.46 -2.77 6.84
N ILE A 49 -13.75 -1.79 7.71
CA ILE A 49 -13.29 -0.41 7.54
C ILE A 49 -11.76 -0.35 7.54
N ILE A 50 -11.09 -1.06 8.45
CA ILE A 50 -9.62 -1.13 8.50
C ILE A 50 -9.06 -1.71 7.19
N ILE A 51 -9.64 -2.81 6.69
CA ILE A 51 -9.23 -3.44 5.43
C ILE A 51 -9.37 -2.46 4.26
N VAL A 52 -10.49 -1.72 4.20
CA VAL A 52 -10.71 -0.70 3.16
C VAL A 52 -9.67 0.42 3.25
N ILE A 53 -9.34 0.92 4.46
CA ILE A 53 -8.32 1.95 4.65
C ILE A 53 -6.95 1.47 4.17
N PHE A 54 -6.55 0.24 4.53
CA PHE A 54 -5.28 -0.34 4.10
C PHE A 54 -5.22 -0.54 2.59
N THR A 55 -6.32 -0.98 1.99
CA THR A 55 -6.43 -1.17 0.54
C THR A 55 -6.37 0.18 -0.19
N ALA A 56 -7.08 1.20 0.30
CA ALA A 56 -7.04 2.55 -0.26
C ALA A 56 -5.64 3.17 -0.15
N ALA A 57 -4.99 3.04 1.01
CA ALA A 57 -3.61 3.48 1.22
C ALA A 57 -2.66 2.78 0.25
N SER A 58 -2.79 1.47 0.07
CA SER A 58 -2.00 0.70 -0.89
C SER A 58 -2.12 1.24 -2.32
N VAL A 59 -3.35 1.53 -2.78
CA VAL A 59 -3.60 2.09 -4.12
C VAL A 59 -2.99 3.49 -4.25
N LEU A 60 -3.14 4.34 -3.23
CA LEU A 60 -2.56 5.68 -3.23
C LEU A 60 -1.03 5.63 -3.35
N PHE A 61 -0.36 4.80 -2.54
CA PHE A 61 1.09 4.63 -2.61
C PHE A 61 1.54 4.07 -3.97
N HIS A 62 0.78 3.14 -4.56
CA HIS A 62 1.08 2.63 -5.89
C HIS A 62 1.03 3.74 -6.95
N GLN A 63 -0.02 4.59 -6.92
CA GLN A 63 -0.15 5.69 -7.87
C GLN A 63 0.91 6.77 -7.69
N VAL A 64 1.26 7.11 -6.44
CA VAL A 64 2.32 8.07 -6.13
C VAL A 64 3.68 7.54 -6.60
N GLY A 65 4.00 6.27 -6.32
CA GLY A 65 5.21 5.63 -6.81
C GLY A 65 5.28 5.61 -8.34
N LYS A 66 4.16 5.30 -9.02
CA LYS A 66 4.08 5.30 -10.49
C LYS A 66 4.30 6.70 -11.08
N LYS A 67 3.69 7.73 -10.49
CA LYS A 67 3.90 9.14 -10.90
C LYS A 67 5.33 9.61 -10.65
N ALA A 68 5.95 9.23 -9.52
CA ALA A 68 7.33 9.56 -9.22
C ALA A 68 8.31 8.94 -10.23
N ARG A 69 8.04 7.70 -10.67
CA ARG A 69 8.79 7.03 -11.72
C ARG A 69 8.66 7.75 -13.07
N GLN A 70 7.44 8.09 -13.47
CA GLN A 70 7.19 8.85 -14.72
C GLN A 70 7.90 10.21 -14.73
N ARG A 71 7.86 10.95 -13.61
CA ARG A 71 8.55 12.25 -13.50
C ARG A 71 10.08 12.12 -13.60
N SER A 72 10.63 11.00 -13.14
CA SER A 72 12.06 10.70 -13.23
C SER A 72 12.49 10.34 -14.66
N GLU A 73 11.60 9.73 -15.44
CA GLU A 73 11.80 9.39 -16.86
C GLU A 73 11.69 10.62 -17.77
N GLU A 74 10.81 11.58 -17.46
CA GLU A 74 10.62 12.82 -18.24
C GLU A 74 11.73 13.86 -18.03
N THR A 75 12.42 13.82 -16.89
CA THR A 75 13.54 14.74 -16.55
C THR A 75 14.91 14.05 -16.71
N GLY A 76 14.92 12.86 -17.31
CA GLY A 76 16.04 11.94 -17.49
C GLY A 76 16.95 12.34 -18.62
#